data_AF-A0A4Y5FQF4-F1
#
_entry.id   AF-A0A4Y5FQF4-F1
#
_cell.length_a   1.000
_cell.length_b   1.000
_cell.length_c   1.000
_cell.angle_alpha   90.00
_cell.angle_beta   90.00
_cell.angle_gamma   90.00
#
_symmetry.space_group_name_H-M   'P 1'
#
loop_
_entity.id
_entity.type
_entity.pdbx_description
1 polymer ?
#
loop_
_entity_poly.entity_id
_entity_poly.type
_entity_poly.pdbx_seq_one_letter_code
_entity_poly.pdbx_strand_id
1 'polypeptide(L)'
;MLFHFQEKRVDEFFELIEENRSKVNHYFQTIFRTFLRHKQYIKNTLETDYSNAKLEATNKFIKDIKRLGFGFRNFINFKKRVFITLNIHKKRTYPVLSRC
;
A
#
# COMPACT_ATOMS: atom_id res chain seq x y z
N MET A 1 -13.89 -16.63 4.66
CA MET A 1 -13.35 -15.26 4.48
C MET A 1 -12.28 -15.21 3.39
N LEU A 2 -11.14 -15.92 3.51
CA LEU A 2 -10.08 -15.92 2.49
C LEU A 2 -10.56 -16.31 1.08
N PHE A 3 -11.40 -17.35 1.00
CA PHE A 3 -12.00 -17.81 -0.24
C PHE A 3 -12.75 -16.69 -0.99
N HIS A 4 -13.65 -15.98 -0.33
CA HIS A 4 -14.40 -14.87 -0.96
C HIS A 4 -13.49 -13.74 -1.44
N PHE A 5 -12.40 -13.47 -0.71
CA PHE A 5 -11.42 -12.47 -1.13
C PHE A 5 -10.64 -12.91 -2.38
N GLN A 6 -10.24 -14.18 -2.47
CA GLN A 6 -9.53 -14.74 -3.62
C GLN A 6 -10.41 -14.80 -4.88
N GLU A 7 -11.68 -15.17 -4.72
CA GLU A 7 -12.68 -15.22 -5.80
C GLU A 7 -13.26 -13.84 -6.15
N LYS A 8 -12.70 -12.74 -5.62
CA LYS A 8 -13.19 -11.36 -5.83
C LYS A 8 -14.68 -11.15 -5.48
N ARG A 9 -15.23 -11.98 -4.59
CA ARG A 9 -16.60 -11.94 -4.07
C ARG A 9 -16.71 -10.93 -2.93
N VAL A 10 -16.75 -9.65 -3.30
CA VAL A 10 -16.61 -8.51 -2.37
C VAL A 10 -17.77 -8.43 -1.38
N ASP A 11 -18.99 -8.62 -1.84
CA ASP A 11 -20.18 -8.43 -1.00
C ASP A 11 -20.27 -9.54 0.06
N GLU A 12 -20.06 -10.80 -0.34
CA GLU A 12 -20.05 -11.95 0.59
C GLU A 12 -18.87 -11.90 1.57
N PHE A 13 -17.75 -11.30 1.17
CA PHE A 13 -16.64 -11.04 2.09
C PHE A 13 -17.03 -10.07 3.21
N PHE A 14 -17.72 -8.96 2.89
CA PHE A 14 -18.12 -7.96 3.87
C PHE A 14 -19.33 -8.39 4.71
N GLU A 15 -20.27 -9.15 4.14
CA GLU A 15 -21.37 -9.77 4.91
C GLU A 15 -20.81 -10.67 6.01
N LEU A 16 -19.87 -11.55 5.66
CA LEU A 16 -19.21 -12.42 6.63
C LEU A 16 -18.48 -11.65 7.74
N ILE A 17 -17.92 -10.47 7.44
CA ILE A 17 -17.27 -9.60 8.43
C ILE A 17 -18.29 -9.06 9.42
N GLU A 18 -19.43 -8.54 8.96
CA GLU A 18 -20.46 -7.98 9.85
C GLU A 18 -21.11 -9.07 10.71
N GLU A 19 -21.41 -10.24 10.15
CA GLU A 19 -22.02 -11.36 10.87
C GLU A 19 -21.15 -11.91 12.03
N ASN A 20 -19.82 -11.79 11.88
CA ASN A 20 -18.86 -12.30 12.85
C ASN A 20 -18.27 -11.20 13.75
N ARG A 21 -18.66 -9.94 13.57
CA ARG A 21 -18.07 -8.79 14.24
C ARG A 21 -18.13 -8.86 15.77
N SER A 22 -19.23 -9.35 16.34
CA SER A 22 -19.39 -9.51 17.79
C SER A 22 -18.86 -10.85 18.33
N LYS A 23 -18.60 -11.82 17.44
CA LYS A 23 -18.22 -13.19 17.80
C LYS A 23 -16.69 -13.37 17.88
N VAL A 24 -15.94 -12.49 17.23
CA VAL A 24 -14.46 -12.56 17.21
C VAL A 24 -13.82 -11.85 18.40
N ASN A 25 -12.60 -12.27 18.72
CA ASN A 25 -11.72 -11.64 19.70
C ASN A 25 -11.51 -10.13 19.41
N HIS A 26 -11.35 -9.31 20.47
CA HIS A 26 -11.07 -7.86 20.42
C HIS A 26 -10.05 -7.42 19.35
N TYR A 27 -9.00 -8.21 19.09
CA TYR A 27 -8.00 -7.93 18.06
C TYR A 27 -8.63 -7.91 16.65
N PHE A 28 -9.42 -8.94 16.34
CA PHE A 28 -10.13 -9.04 15.07
C PHE A 28 -11.27 -8.02 14.96
N GLN A 29 -11.90 -7.61 16.06
CA GLN A 29 -12.88 -6.52 16.03
C GLN A 29 -12.26 -5.22 15.51
N THR A 30 -11.02 -4.93 15.91
CA THR A 30 -10.28 -3.76 15.43
C THR A 30 -9.93 -3.87 13.95
N ILE A 31 -9.54 -5.06 13.49
CA ILE A 31 -9.27 -5.34 12.08
C ILE A 31 -10.56 -5.15 11.25
N PHE A 32 -11.66 -5.76 11.67
CA PHE A 32 -12.95 -5.68 10.98
C PHE A 32 -13.47 -4.25 10.91
N ARG A 33 -13.32 -3.46 11.99
CA ARG A 33 -13.63 -2.03 11.97
C ARG A 33 -12.82 -1.28 10.91
N THR A 34 -11.54 -1.60 10.78
CA THR A 34 -10.67 -1.00 9.75
C THR A 34 -11.10 -1.41 8.34
N PHE A 35 -11.44 -2.68 8.13
CA PHE A 35 -11.93 -3.17 6.83
C PHE A 35 -13.22 -2.48 6.42
N LEU A 36 -14.18 -2.35 7.34
CA LEU A 36 -15.45 -1.64 7.08
C LEU A 36 -15.22 -0.16 6.78
N ARG A 37 -14.33 0.51 7.53
CA ARG A 37 -13.96 1.92 7.28
C ARG A 37 -13.36 2.13 5.88
N HIS A 38 -12.57 1.16 5.40
CA HIS A 38 -11.88 1.25 4.12
C HIS A 38 -12.52 0.38 3.03
N LYS A 39 -13.82 0.06 3.16
CA LYS A 39 -14.55 -0.84 2.25
C LYS A 39 -14.37 -0.49 0.78
N GLN A 40 -14.49 0.79 0.42
CA GLN A 40 -14.34 1.24 -0.97
C GLN A 40 -12.94 0.95 -1.53
N TYR A 41 -11.87 1.16 -0.76
CA TYR A 41 -10.50 0.91 -1.22
C TYR A 41 -10.23 -0.59 -1.40
N ILE A 42 -10.78 -1.42 -0.51
CA ILE A 42 -10.69 -2.88 -0.61
C ILE A 42 -11.44 -3.37 -1.85
N LYS A 43 -12.65 -2.85 -2.10
CA LYS A 43 -13.43 -3.14 -3.32
C LYS A 43 -12.63 -2.78 -4.58
N ASN A 44 -12.08 -1.56 -4.64
CA ASN A 44 -11.24 -1.12 -5.77
C ASN A 44 -10.04 -2.05 -6.00
N THR A 45 -9.44 -2.58 -4.92
CA THR A 45 -8.30 -3.50 -5.01
C THR A 45 -8.68 -4.84 -5.62
N LEU A 46 -9.92 -5.31 -5.40
CA LEU A 46 -10.42 -6.56 -5.96
C LEU A 46 -10.85 -6.40 -7.42
N GLU A 47 -11.36 -5.22 -7.79
CA GLU A 47 -11.79 -4.90 -9.16
C GLU A 47 -10.61 -4.55 -10.08
N THR A 48 -9.56 -3.91 -9.56
CA THR A 48 -8.42 -3.45 -10.37
C THR A 48 -7.37 -4.56 -10.52
N ASP A 49 -6.81 -4.71 -11.72
CA ASP A 49 -5.69 -5.64 -11.99
C ASP A 49 -4.32 -5.09 -11.52
N TYR A 50 -4.31 -4.01 -10.75
CA TYR A 50 -3.08 -3.39 -10.29
C TYR A 50 -2.43 -4.23 -9.20
N SER A 51 -1.24 -4.75 -9.48
CA SER A 51 -0.45 -5.50 -8.51
C SER A 51 0.41 -4.59 -7.63
N ASN A 52 0.37 -4.81 -6.31
CA ASN A 52 1.27 -4.17 -5.35
C ASN A 52 2.74 -4.59 -5.52
N ALA A 53 3.05 -5.58 -6.37
CA ALA A 53 4.41 -6.11 -6.55
C ALA A 53 5.44 -5.03 -6.89
N LYS A 54 5.09 -4.05 -7.74
CA LYS A 54 6.01 -2.97 -8.13
C LYS A 54 6.32 -2.02 -6.96
N LEU A 55 5.32 -1.74 -6.12
CA LEU A 55 5.49 -0.91 -4.92
C LEU A 55 6.34 -1.65 -3.88
N GLU A 56 6.08 -2.94 -3.65
CA GLU A 56 6.87 -3.76 -2.73
C GLU A 56 8.33 -3.89 -3.17
N ALA A 57 8.58 -4.12 -4.46
CA ALA A 57 9.94 -4.16 -5.00
C ALA A 57 10.68 -2.83 -4.73
N THR A 58 10.01 -1.70 -4.96
CA THR A 58 10.58 -0.37 -4.70
C THR A 58 10.83 -0.15 -3.20
N ASN A 59 9.89 -0.52 -2.34
CA ASN A 59 10.02 -0.40 -0.89
C ASN A 59 11.17 -1.24 -0.34
N LYS A 60 11.33 -2.48 -0.81
CA LYS A 60 12.44 -3.36 -0.45
C LYS A 60 13.77 -2.71 -0.82
N PHE A 61 13.89 -2.21 -2.04
CA PHE A 61 15.09 -1.53 -2.51
C PHE A 61 15.48 -0.32 -1.65
N ILE A 62 14.51 0.54 -1.31
CA ILE A 62 14.73 1.70 -0.43
C ILE A 62 15.21 1.24 0.97
N LYS A 63 14.59 0.18 1.52
CA LYS A 63 15.00 -0.42 2.81
C LYS A 63 16.43 -0.98 2.74
N ASP A 64 16.80 -1.63 1.64
CA ASP A 64 18.15 -2.17 1.43
C ASP A 64 19.19 -1.05 1.37
N ILE A 65 18.93 0.03 0.62
CA ILE A 65 19.81 1.21 0.60
C ILE A 65 19.96 1.79 1.99
N LYS A 66 18.85 1.97 2.73
CA LYS A 66 18.87 2.51 4.10
C LYS A 66 19.75 1.68 5.04
N ARG A 67 19.67 0.35 4.93
CA ARG A 67 20.47 -0.61 5.71
C ARG A 67 21.95 -0.55 5.37
N LEU A 68 22.31 -0.46 4.08
CA LEU A 68 23.70 -0.33 3.62
C LEU A 68 24.34 1.02 3.96
N GLY A 69 23.54 2.04 4.26
CA GLY A 69 24.02 3.39 4.54
C GLY A 69 24.33 3.70 6.01
N PHE A 70 24.28 2.70 6.90
CA PHE A 70 24.44 2.88 8.36
C PHE A 70 23.68 4.09 8.92
N GLY A 71 22.43 4.25 8.46
CA GLY A 71 21.52 5.29 8.94
C GLY A 71 21.87 6.69 8.48
N PHE A 72 21.89 6.93 7.15
CA PHE A 72 22.07 8.26 6.53
C PHE A 72 21.52 9.39 7.42
N ARG A 73 22.40 10.06 8.17
CA ARG A 73 21.99 11.11 9.11
C ARG A 73 21.36 12.30 8.40
N ASN A 74 21.65 12.42 7.10
CA ASN A 74 21.13 13.45 6.22
C ASN A 74 20.15 12.84 5.19
N PHE A 75 18.88 13.24 5.28
CA PHE A 75 17.82 12.80 4.37
C PHE A 75 18.07 13.18 2.91
N ILE A 76 18.68 14.34 2.64
CA ILE A 76 19.00 14.79 1.27
C ILE A 76 19.99 13.79 0.63
N ASN A 77 20.99 13.35 1.39
CA ASN A 77 21.98 12.39 0.90
C ASN A 77 21.35 11.00 0.68
N PHE A 78 20.45 10.56 1.57
CA PHE A 78 19.69 9.33 1.36
C PHE A 78 18.84 9.39 0.09
N LYS A 79 18.06 10.45 -0.07
CA LYS A 79 17.19 10.68 -1.22
C LYS A 79 17.99 10.71 -2.53
N LYS A 80 19.14 11.39 -2.56
CA LYS A 80 20.05 11.39 -3.71
C LYS A 80 20.52 9.98 -4.07
N ARG A 81 20.94 9.19 -3.08
CA ARG A 81 21.40 7.81 -3.32
C ARG A 81 20.28 6.93 -3.85
N VAL A 82 19.07 7.00 -3.27
CA VAL A 82 17.89 6.27 -3.77
C VAL A 82 17.62 6.60 -5.25
N PHE A 83 17.63 7.88 -5.63
CA PHE A 83 17.41 8.26 -7.03
C PHE A 83 18.49 7.74 -7.99
N ILE A 84 19.76 7.83 -7.59
CA ILE A 84 20.89 7.33 -8.39
C ILE A 84 20.76 5.81 -8.58
N THR A 85 20.52 5.05 -7.50
CA THR A 85 20.49 3.59 -7.57
C THR A 85 19.25 3.06 -8.29
N LEU A 86 18.09 3.74 -8.17
CA LEU A 86 16.92 3.42 -8.99
C LEU A 86 17.08 3.84 -10.46
N ASN A 87 18.18 4.51 -10.82
CA ASN A 87 18.42 5.14 -12.12
C ASN A 87 17.22 5.97 -12.59
N ILE A 88 16.47 6.54 -11.64
CA ILE A 88 15.35 7.43 -11.94
C ILE A 88 16.00 8.76 -12.23
N HIS A 89 16.28 9.01 -13.52
CA HIS A 89 16.54 10.36 -13.96
C HIS A 89 15.35 11.20 -13.52
N LYS A 90 15.61 12.24 -12.73
CA LYS A 90 14.61 13.27 -12.48
C LYS A 90 14.31 13.88 -13.85
N LYS A 91 13.32 13.34 -14.59
CA LYS A 91 12.74 14.05 -15.72
C LYS A 91 12.38 15.43 -15.15
N ARG A 92 12.85 16.49 -15.79
CA ARG A 92 12.36 17.84 -15.51
C ARG A 92 10.87 17.81 -15.82
N THR A 93 10.05 17.43 -14.86
CA THR A 93 8.63 17.77 -14.89
C THR A 93 8.62 19.27 -14.63
N TYR A 94 8.49 20.03 -15.72
CA TYR A 94 8.05 21.40 -15.62
C TYR A 94 6.77 21.37 -14.79
N PRO A 95 6.66 22.17 -13.71
CA PRO A 95 5.37 22.35 -13.08
C PRO A 95 4.48 22.94 -14.17
N VAL A 96 3.58 22.12 -14.71
CA VAL A 96 2.46 22.66 -15.47
C VAL A 96 1.67 23.39 -14.42
N LEU A 97 1.94 24.70 -14.32
CA LEU A 97 1.04 25.66 -13.72
C LEU A 97 -0.29 25.42 -14.44
N SER A 98 -1.18 24.66 -13.81
CA SER A 98 -2.58 24.67 -14.17
C SER A 98 -2.99 26.12 -14.01
N ARG A 99 -3.13 26.82 -15.14
CA ARG A 99 -3.82 28.09 -15.20
C ARG A 99 -5.24 27.84 -14.67
N CYS A 100 -5.70 28.79 -13.86
CA CYS A 100 -7.05 28.88 -13.33
C CYS A 100 -8.12 28.64 -14.41
#